data_AF-A0A9W7F139-F1
#
_entry.id   AF-A0A9W7F139-F1
#
_cell.length_a   1.000
_cell.length_b   1.000
_cell.length_c   1.000
_cell.angle_alpha   90.00
_cell.angle_beta   90.00
_cell.angle_gamma   90.00
#
_symmetry.space_group_name_H-M   'P 1'
#
loop_
_entity.id
_entity.type
_entity.pdbx_description
1 polymer ?
#
loop_
_entity_poly.entity_id
_entity_poly.type
_entity_poly.pdbx_seq_one_letter_code
_entity_poly.pdbx_strand_id
1 'polypeptide(L)'
;MAFRALHRLSGSSIRSMQQSAANPRAINNKAHAFRCLTTESSSSSATPTELQLETLEALQSNPTLIPTKLLNQLDTLAQTHPSIIGNAAEPSKTQLHAFALSQAVPFVGFGVMDNAIMILSGDYIDMTLGVIFGISTLCAAAIGNILSDLAGVGLGTIIEDFAARLGLPDAKLSSSQMKLRSVRFAGQAGCAVGITVGCIIGMFPLLLIDSKKIEKRKKEAALDGIFLDVVNEAKELVGAEATSLFVVENDHIYAKYVGGMRSDHIKEIRIPVGKGIAGRVALTGEPAIIYDVRSEPDFNSKFDNEGFITKSMVCTPVIDSEGNVIAVVQAINKVAEGGQQLGRRKGFNQKDLQVLQALGSHISVALQGLDAEDEGVRFKDTIKMLKETGGVVMGGSNERSRRPLHKM
;
A
#
# COMPACT_ATOMS: atom_id res chain seq x y z
N MET A 1 -25.79 1.98 -19.30
CA MET A 1 -26.56 2.86 -18.40
C MET A 1 -25.70 3.86 -17.59
N ALA A 2 -24.41 4.08 -17.91
CA ALA A 2 -23.55 5.04 -17.19
C ALA A 2 -23.26 6.35 -17.95
N PHE A 3 -23.70 6.51 -19.20
CA PHE A 3 -23.39 7.70 -20.03
C PHE A 3 -24.49 8.77 -20.08
N ARG A 4 -25.66 8.53 -19.46
CA ARG A 4 -26.79 9.49 -19.40
C ARG A 4 -26.90 10.26 -18.07
N ALA A 5 -26.08 9.94 -17.07
CA ALA A 5 -26.08 10.61 -15.78
C ALA A 5 -25.22 11.91 -15.77
N LEU A 6 -24.21 12.01 -16.64
CA LEU A 6 -23.30 13.17 -16.67
C LEU A 6 -23.86 14.41 -17.37
N HIS A 7 -24.97 14.30 -18.11
CA HIS A 7 -25.55 15.44 -18.84
C HIS A 7 -26.69 16.16 -18.08
N ARG A 8 -27.04 15.74 -16.86
CA ARG A 8 -28.12 16.36 -16.05
C ARG A 8 -27.64 17.26 -14.90
N LEU A 9 -26.34 17.30 -14.61
CA LEU A 9 -25.79 18.17 -13.54
C LEU A 9 -25.29 19.54 -14.04
N SER A 10 -25.27 19.79 -15.36
CA SER A 10 -24.86 21.09 -15.93
C SER A 10 -26.01 22.09 -16.13
N GLY A 11 -27.28 21.67 -16.00
CA GLY A 11 -28.42 22.47 -16.46
C GLY A 11 -29.26 23.18 -15.39
N SER A 12 -29.13 22.86 -14.10
CA SER A 12 -30.07 23.31 -13.06
C SER A 12 -29.59 24.48 -12.20
N SER A 13 -28.32 24.89 -12.26
CA SER A 13 -27.80 26.00 -11.44
C SER A 13 -27.83 27.37 -12.13
N ILE A 14 -28.10 27.43 -13.44
CA ILE A 14 -28.08 28.69 -14.21
C ILE A 14 -29.46 29.39 -14.28
N ARG A 15 -30.56 28.70 -13.94
CA ARG A 15 -31.93 29.27 -14.04
C ARG A 15 -32.40 30.03 -12.81
N SER A 16 -31.68 30.03 -11.70
CA SER A 16 -32.10 30.71 -10.45
C SER A 16 -31.48 32.09 -10.20
N MET A 17 -30.66 32.63 -11.12
CA MET A 17 -30.06 33.97 -10.98
C MET A 17 -30.51 34.98 -12.07
N GLN A 18 -31.65 34.74 -12.73
CA GLN A 18 -32.19 35.64 -13.77
C GLN A 18 -33.53 36.31 -13.45
N GLN A 19 -33.93 36.37 -12.17
CA GLN A 19 -35.11 37.15 -11.77
C GLN A 19 -34.82 38.00 -10.53
N SER A 20 -34.37 39.24 -10.74
CA SER A 20 -34.69 40.34 -9.82
C SER A 20 -34.49 41.71 -10.48
N ALA A 21 -35.62 42.41 -10.67
CA ALA A 21 -35.82 43.87 -10.73
C ALA A 21 -35.10 44.70 -11.82
N ALA A 22 -35.74 44.84 -12.99
CA ALA A 22 -35.56 46.01 -13.85
C ALA A 22 -36.61 47.08 -13.49
N ASN A 23 -36.17 48.19 -12.89
CA ASN A 23 -36.99 49.35 -12.57
C ASN A 23 -37.35 50.13 -13.87
N PRO A 24 -38.63 50.29 -14.23
CA PRO A 24 -39.04 50.93 -15.49
C PRO A 24 -38.60 52.39 -15.67
N ARG A 25 -38.31 53.11 -14.57
CA ARG A 25 -37.81 54.50 -14.64
C ARG A 25 -36.33 54.59 -15.03
N ALA A 26 -35.53 53.56 -14.77
CA ALA A 26 -34.11 53.50 -15.17
C ALA A 26 -33.92 53.22 -16.67
N ILE A 27 -34.91 52.58 -17.31
CA ILE A 27 -34.90 52.29 -18.75
C ILE A 27 -35.19 53.56 -19.56
N ASN A 28 -36.01 54.48 -19.05
CA ASN A 28 -36.37 55.70 -19.78
C ASN A 28 -35.22 56.71 -19.84
N ASN A 29 -34.39 56.81 -18.79
CA ASN A 29 -33.17 57.64 -18.82
C ASN A 29 -32.06 57.02 -19.70
N LYS A 30 -32.02 55.69 -19.84
CA LYS A 30 -31.06 54.98 -20.71
C LYS A 30 -31.47 55.02 -22.19
N ALA A 31 -32.77 55.03 -22.49
CA ALA A 31 -33.27 55.25 -23.84
C ALA A 31 -33.06 56.70 -24.32
N HIS A 32 -33.03 57.67 -23.40
CA HIS A 32 -32.68 59.07 -23.72
C HIS A 32 -31.20 59.21 -24.09
N ALA A 33 -30.29 58.56 -23.35
CA ALA A 33 -28.87 58.52 -23.68
C ALA A 33 -28.59 57.80 -25.01
N PHE A 34 -29.36 56.75 -25.32
CA PHE A 34 -29.26 56.05 -26.60
C PHE A 34 -29.88 56.83 -27.78
N ARG A 35 -30.92 57.65 -27.54
CA ARG A 35 -31.47 58.56 -28.56
C ARG A 35 -30.48 59.65 -28.96
N CYS A 36 -29.69 60.18 -28.01
CA CYS A 36 -28.60 61.09 -28.31
C CYS A 36 -27.49 60.46 -29.17
N LEU A 37 -27.35 59.12 -29.18
CA LEU A 37 -26.42 58.40 -30.05
C LEU A 37 -26.95 58.15 -31.48
N THR A 38 -28.24 58.31 -31.74
CA THR A 38 -28.84 57.96 -33.05
C THR A 38 -29.54 59.11 -33.77
N THR A 39 -29.71 60.28 -33.16
CA THR A 39 -30.18 61.47 -33.88
C THR A 39 -28.99 62.27 -34.36
N GLU A 40 -28.69 62.17 -35.66
CA GLU A 40 -27.99 63.23 -36.35
C GLU A 40 -28.72 64.55 -36.09
N SER A 41 -28.02 65.52 -35.52
CA SER A 41 -28.31 66.91 -35.78
C SER A 41 -26.99 67.59 -36.05
N SER A 42 -26.74 67.78 -37.34
CA SER A 42 -26.31 69.06 -37.89
C SER A 42 -26.12 70.16 -36.84
N SER A 43 -24.90 70.71 -36.81
CA SER A 43 -24.43 71.90 -36.06
C SER A 43 -23.96 71.71 -34.61
N SER A 44 -22.69 71.35 -34.43
CA SER A 44 -21.68 72.10 -33.63
C SER A 44 -20.43 71.22 -33.35
N SER A 45 -19.30 71.88 -33.13
CA SER A 45 -17.93 71.38 -33.27
C SER A 45 -17.38 70.61 -32.06
N ALA A 46 -17.65 69.31 -31.93
CA ALA A 46 -16.91 68.44 -31.02
C ALA A 46 -16.46 67.15 -31.73
N THR A 47 -15.18 66.78 -31.62
CA THR A 47 -14.62 65.60 -32.29
C THR A 47 -15.04 64.29 -31.62
N PRO A 48 -15.20 63.17 -32.37
CA PRO A 48 -15.75 61.89 -31.86
C PRO A 48 -14.92 61.20 -30.75
N THR A 49 -13.74 61.71 -30.43
CA THR A 49 -12.72 61.09 -29.58
C THR A 49 -12.92 61.35 -28.09
N GLU A 50 -13.47 62.50 -27.68
CA GLU A 50 -13.68 62.81 -26.25
C GLU A 50 -14.90 62.07 -25.68
N LEU A 51 -15.99 61.97 -26.44
CA LEU A 51 -17.21 61.26 -26.01
C LEU A 51 -16.96 59.76 -25.76
N GLN A 52 -16.01 59.15 -26.49
CA GLN A 52 -15.66 57.73 -26.36
C GLN A 52 -14.81 57.45 -25.12
N LEU A 53 -13.95 58.38 -24.71
CA LEU A 53 -13.13 58.27 -23.50
C LEU A 53 -13.96 58.49 -22.23
N GLU A 54 -14.87 59.46 -22.23
CA GLU A 54 -15.76 59.74 -21.08
C GLU A 54 -16.72 58.57 -20.81
N THR A 55 -17.13 57.87 -21.88
CA THR A 55 -17.95 56.64 -21.78
C THR A 55 -17.14 55.45 -21.24
N LEU A 56 -15.84 55.39 -21.51
CA LEU A 56 -14.91 54.35 -21.02
C LEU A 56 -14.62 54.52 -19.52
N GLU A 57 -14.42 55.75 -19.03
CA GLU A 57 -14.26 56.04 -17.60
C GLU A 57 -15.55 55.82 -16.80
N ALA A 58 -16.70 56.16 -17.38
CA ALA A 58 -18.01 55.90 -16.77
C ALA A 58 -18.34 54.39 -16.65
N LEU A 59 -17.80 53.55 -17.54
CA LEU A 59 -17.99 52.08 -17.51
C LEU A 59 -17.03 51.36 -16.55
N GLN A 60 -15.85 51.93 -16.27
CA GLN A 60 -14.89 51.37 -15.30
C GLN A 60 -15.29 51.62 -13.84
N SER A 61 -16.13 52.63 -13.57
CA SER A 61 -16.53 53.02 -12.21
C SER A 61 -17.74 52.25 -11.65
N ASN A 62 -18.45 51.43 -12.45
CA ASN A 62 -19.60 50.64 -11.96
C ASN A 62 -19.79 49.30 -12.71
N PRO A 63 -19.17 48.20 -12.25
CA PRO A 63 -18.97 46.98 -13.07
C PRO A 63 -20.17 46.02 -13.15
N THR A 64 -21.36 46.36 -12.63
CA THR A 64 -22.36 45.33 -12.31
C THR A 64 -23.36 44.96 -13.42
N LEU A 65 -23.32 45.54 -14.63
CA LEU A 65 -24.19 45.05 -15.72
C LEU A 65 -23.67 45.46 -17.11
N ILE A 66 -22.61 44.79 -17.60
CA ILE A 66 -22.19 44.89 -19.00
C ILE A 66 -22.79 43.69 -19.76
N PRO A 67 -23.69 43.90 -20.74
CA PRO A 67 -24.24 42.81 -21.56
C PRO A 67 -23.12 42.08 -22.31
N THR A 68 -23.16 40.75 -22.35
CA THR A 68 -22.15 39.88 -23.01
C THR A 68 -21.88 40.23 -24.47
N LYS A 69 -22.85 40.80 -25.19
CA LYS A 69 -22.65 41.34 -26.55
C LYS A 69 -21.67 42.51 -26.58
N LEU A 70 -21.69 43.38 -25.58
CA LEU A 70 -20.79 44.53 -25.46
C LEU A 70 -19.38 44.08 -25.07
N LEU A 71 -19.27 43.05 -24.22
CA LEU A 71 -17.99 42.42 -23.86
C LEU A 71 -17.30 41.82 -25.09
N ASN A 72 -18.05 41.10 -25.92
CA ASN A 72 -17.53 40.51 -27.16
C ASN A 72 -17.13 41.59 -28.18
N GLN A 73 -17.90 42.69 -28.29
CA GLN A 73 -17.52 43.81 -29.15
C GLN A 73 -16.29 44.56 -28.64
N LEU A 74 -16.11 44.68 -27.32
CA LEU A 74 -14.89 45.22 -26.69
C LEU A 74 -13.68 44.30 -26.92
N ASP A 75 -13.84 42.97 -26.81
CA ASP A 75 -12.79 42.01 -27.12
C ASP A 75 -12.41 42.05 -28.62
N THR A 76 -13.39 42.28 -29.50
CA THR A 76 -13.15 42.38 -30.95
C THR A 76 -12.39 43.68 -31.27
N LEU A 77 -12.74 44.79 -30.62
CA LEU A 77 -12.04 46.08 -30.72
C LEU A 77 -10.62 46.04 -30.11
N ALA A 78 -10.42 45.31 -29.01
CA ALA A 78 -9.10 45.10 -28.41
C ALA A 78 -8.19 44.26 -29.30
N GLN A 79 -8.74 43.31 -30.07
CA GLN A 79 -7.99 42.49 -31.02
C GLN A 79 -7.64 43.24 -32.31
N THR A 80 -8.47 44.17 -32.77
CA THR A 80 -8.24 44.94 -34.01
C THR A 80 -7.33 46.16 -33.83
N HIS A 81 -7.09 46.62 -32.59
CA HIS A 81 -6.14 47.69 -32.27
C HIS A 81 -5.12 47.28 -31.20
N PRO A 82 -4.04 46.53 -31.57
CA PRO A 82 -3.01 46.08 -30.63
C PRO A 82 -2.25 47.22 -29.94
N SER A 83 -2.24 48.41 -30.55
CA SER A 83 -1.64 49.63 -30.01
C SER A 83 -2.44 50.28 -28.87
N ILE A 84 -3.68 49.84 -28.63
CA ILE A 84 -4.53 50.32 -27.52
C ILE A 84 -4.43 49.40 -26.30
N ILE A 85 -3.95 48.16 -26.46
CA ILE A 85 -3.53 47.31 -25.34
C ILE A 85 -2.16 47.81 -24.89
N GLY A 86 -2.13 48.85 -24.06
CA GLY A 86 -0.90 49.30 -23.41
C GLY A 86 -0.18 48.10 -22.80
N ASN A 87 1.13 47.99 -23.04
CA ASN A 87 1.98 46.99 -22.41
C ASN A 87 1.61 46.92 -20.92
N ALA A 88 1.05 45.80 -20.48
CA ALA A 88 0.62 45.65 -19.11
C ALA A 88 1.83 45.91 -18.21
N ALA A 89 1.71 46.89 -17.31
CA ALA A 89 2.79 47.24 -16.40
C ALA A 89 3.23 46.02 -15.60
N GLU A 90 4.54 45.85 -15.42
CA GLU A 90 5.07 44.73 -14.68
C GLU A 90 4.51 44.70 -13.24
N PRO A 91 4.12 43.52 -12.73
CA PRO A 91 3.60 43.40 -11.38
C PRO A 91 4.69 43.70 -10.35
N SER A 92 4.29 44.21 -9.20
CA SER A 92 5.21 44.43 -8.08
C SER A 92 5.75 43.09 -7.53
N LYS A 93 6.92 43.13 -6.88
CA LYS A 93 7.51 41.96 -6.22
C LYS A 93 6.56 41.31 -5.20
N THR A 94 5.78 42.12 -4.48
CA THR A 94 4.78 41.64 -3.52
C THR A 94 3.65 40.88 -4.21
N GLN A 95 3.18 41.34 -5.36
CA GLN A 95 2.17 40.63 -6.16
C GLN A 95 2.73 39.33 -6.75
N LEU A 96 3.98 39.34 -7.22
CA LEU A 96 4.65 38.14 -7.70
C LEU A 96 4.86 37.11 -6.58
N HIS A 97 5.23 37.54 -5.38
CA HIS A 97 5.37 36.65 -4.22
C HIS A 97 4.02 36.10 -3.75
N ALA A 98 2.97 36.93 -3.68
CA ALA A 98 1.63 36.49 -3.35
C ALA A 98 1.12 35.44 -4.35
N PHE A 99 1.34 35.68 -5.65
CA PHE A 99 0.99 34.73 -6.71
C PHE A 99 1.82 33.45 -6.61
N ALA A 100 3.13 33.54 -6.41
CA ALA A 100 3.98 32.37 -6.23
C ALA A 100 3.55 31.52 -5.03
N LEU A 101 3.17 32.16 -3.91
CA LEU A 101 2.67 31.47 -2.73
C LEU A 101 1.32 30.79 -2.98
N SER A 102 0.39 31.46 -3.68
CA SER A 102 -0.90 30.87 -4.03
C SER A 102 -0.74 29.66 -4.96
N GLN A 103 0.30 29.65 -5.80
CA GLN A 103 0.67 28.48 -6.61
C GLN A 103 1.42 27.42 -5.79
N ALA A 104 2.23 27.78 -4.80
CA ALA A 104 3.02 26.81 -4.04
C ALA A 104 2.16 25.90 -3.15
N VAL A 105 1.16 26.44 -2.47
CA VAL A 105 0.43 25.73 -1.40
C VAL A 105 -0.31 24.47 -1.86
N PRO A 106 -1.08 24.47 -2.97
CA PRO A 106 -1.67 23.24 -3.50
C PRO A 106 -0.60 22.19 -3.83
N PHE A 107 0.54 22.61 -4.39
CA PHE A 107 1.63 21.71 -4.76
C PHE A 107 2.42 21.16 -3.55
N VAL A 108 2.41 21.84 -2.41
CA VAL A 108 2.86 21.24 -1.13
C VAL A 108 1.96 20.07 -0.78
N GLY A 109 0.63 20.26 -0.85
CA GLY A 109 -0.34 19.18 -0.60
C GLY A 109 -0.17 18.00 -1.55
N PHE A 110 0.04 18.29 -2.85
CA PHE A 110 0.35 17.27 -3.85
C PHE A 110 1.63 16.50 -3.50
N GLY A 111 2.74 17.18 -3.22
CA GLY A 111 4.01 16.52 -2.89
C GLY A 111 3.98 15.69 -1.60
N VAL A 112 3.22 16.12 -0.59
CA VAL A 112 3.01 15.33 0.65
C VAL A 112 2.26 14.05 0.35
N MET A 113 1.13 14.18 -0.36
CA MET A 113 0.28 13.06 -0.72
C MET A 113 1.03 12.08 -1.65
N ASP A 114 1.78 12.61 -2.61
CA ASP A 114 2.48 11.83 -3.61
C ASP A 114 3.50 10.87 -2.98
N ASN A 115 4.37 11.42 -2.12
CA ASN A 115 5.33 10.60 -1.39
C ASN A 115 4.67 9.69 -0.36
N ALA A 116 3.57 10.11 0.28
CA ALA A 116 2.86 9.26 1.24
C ALA A 116 2.23 8.04 0.56
N ILE A 117 1.56 8.22 -0.58
CA ILE A 117 0.94 7.13 -1.35
C ILE A 117 2.02 6.24 -1.95
N MET A 118 3.10 6.80 -2.50
CA MET A 118 4.25 6.04 -2.98
C MET A 118 4.80 5.12 -1.89
N ILE A 119 5.07 5.64 -0.69
CA ILE A 119 5.67 4.85 0.40
C ILE A 119 4.72 3.74 0.85
N LEU A 120 3.45 4.08 1.13
CA LEU A 120 2.48 3.11 1.62
C LEU A 120 2.18 2.02 0.59
N SER A 121 2.00 2.40 -0.67
CA SER A 121 1.73 1.46 -1.75
C SER A 121 2.97 0.65 -2.09
N GLY A 122 4.15 1.28 -2.15
CA GLY A 122 5.42 0.63 -2.41
C GLY A 122 5.78 -0.41 -1.35
N ASP A 123 5.62 -0.09 -0.06
CA ASP A 123 5.85 -1.04 1.04
C ASP A 123 4.90 -2.23 0.97
N TYR A 124 3.60 -1.97 0.73
CA TYR A 124 2.62 -3.04 0.56
C TYR A 124 2.94 -3.96 -0.62
N ILE A 125 3.37 -3.39 -1.75
CA ILE A 125 3.78 -4.15 -2.93
C ILE A 125 5.06 -4.94 -2.67
N ASP A 126 6.05 -4.37 -1.97
CA ASP A 126 7.30 -5.05 -1.64
C ASP A 126 7.06 -6.25 -0.72
N MET A 127 6.17 -6.12 0.27
CA MET A 127 5.82 -7.22 1.17
C MET A 127 4.99 -8.32 0.50
N THR A 128 4.29 -8.00 -0.59
CA THR A 128 3.43 -8.95 -1.30
C THR A 128 4.12 -9.50 -2.53
N LEU A 129 4.15 -8.72 -3.61
CA LEU A 129 4.77 -9.11 -4.87
C LEU A 129 6.29 -9.28 -4.74
N GLY A 130 6.94 -8.52 -3.86
CA GLY A 130 8.37 -8.68 -3.61
C GLY A 130 8.73 -10.04 -3.01
N VAL A 131 7.89 -10.57 -2.12
CA VAL A 131 8.08 -11.93 -1.56
C VAL A 131 7.66 -13.01 -2.56
N ILE A 132 6.56 -12.80 -3.29
CA ILE A 132 6.00 -13.83 -4.19
C ILE A 132 6.82 -13.96 -5.48
N PHE A 133 7.20 -12.83 -6.09
CA PHE A 133 7.85 -12.78 -7.41
C PHE A 133 9.33 -12.39 -7.34
N GLY A 134 9.87 -12.14 -6.14
CA GLY A 134 11.27 -11.73 -5.97
C GLY A 134 11.60 -10.37 -6.57
N ILE A 135 10.62 -9.46 -6.70
CA ILE A 135 10.89 -8.11 -7.23
C ILE A 135 11.66 -7.27 -6.20
N SER A 136 12.54 -6.40 -6.70
CA SER A 136 13.33 -5.52 -5.83
C SER A 136 12.46 -4.45 -5.15
N THR A 137 12.85 -4.01 -3.96
CA THR A 137 12.19 -2.91 -3.24
C THR A 137 12.13 -1.62 -4.07
N LEU A 138 13.15 -1.37 -4.90
CA LEU A 138 13.16 -0.23 -5.83
C LEU A 138 12.06 -0.37 -6.91
N CYS A 139 11.81 -1.59 -7.41
CA CYS A 139 10.73 -1.85 -8.36
C CYS A 139 9.36 -1.62 -7.70
N ALA A 140 9.17 -2.09 -6.47
CA ALA A 140 7.96 -1.85 -5.71
C ALA A 140 7.69 -0.35 -5.48
N ALA A 141 8.71 0.43 -5.15
CA ALA A 141 8.63 1.89 -5.05
C ALA A 141 8.26 2.55 -6.39
N ALA A 142 8.81 2.07 -7.51
CA ALA A 142 8.45 2.57 -8.84
C ALA A 142 6.98 2.30 -9.19
N ILE A 143 6.44 1.14 -8.80
CA ILE A 143 4.99 0.86 -8.95
C ILE A 143 4.17 1.76 -8.01
N GLY A 144 4.67 1.98 -6.79
CA GLY A 144 4.09 2.95 -5.85
C GLY A 144 3.96 4.35 -6.45
N ASN A 145 4.96 4.83 -7.18
CA ASN A 145 4.90 6.09 -7.91
C ASN A 145 3.80 6.11 -8.97
N ILE A 146 3.67 5.04 -9.77
CA ILE A 146 2.61 4.95 -10.78
C ILE A 146 1.21 5.06 -10.14
N LEU A 147 1.01 4.40 -9.00
CA LEU A 147 -0.25 4.47 -8.26
C LEU A 147 -0.48 5.86 -7.65
N SER A 148 0.58 6.50 -7.20
CA SER A 148 0.54 7.84 -6.65
C SER A 148 0.15 8.89 -7.70
N ASP A 149 0.77 8.84 -8.89
CA ASP A 149 0.44 9.70 -10.02
C ASP A 149 -1.05 9.57 -10.39
N LEU A 150 -1.57 8.34 -10.42
CA LEU A 150 -2.97 8.07 -10.70
C LEU A 150 -3.90 8.63 -9.62
N ALA A 151 -3.55 8.49 -8.35
CA ALA A 151 -4.28 9.05 -7.23
C ALA A 151 -4.24 10.59 -7.24
N GLY A 152 -3.11 11.17 -7.65
CA GLY A 152 -2.90 12.60 -7.81
C GLY A 152 -3.91 13.25 -8.77
N VAL A 153 -4.23 12.59 -9.87
CA VAL A 153 -5.26 13.05 -10.83
C VAL A 153 -6.65 13.09 -10.19
N GLY A 154 -6.97 12.13 -9.30
CA GLY A 154 -8.27 12.06 -8.64
C GLY A 154 -8.44 12.98 -7.43
N LEU A 155 -7.35 13.23 -6.69
CA LEU A 155 -7.35 13.99 -5.43
C LEU A 155 -7.02 15.48 -5.61
N GLY A 156 -6.62 15.92 -6.82
CA GLY A 156 -6.27 17.31 -7.11
C GLY A 156 -7.34 18.32 -6.70
N THR A 157 -8.62 18.01 -6.93
CA THR A 157 -9.73 18.89 -6.54
C THR A 157 -9.86 19.08 -5.02
N ILE A 158 -9.57 18.04 -4.24
CA ILE A 158 -9.60 18.10 -2.77
C ILE A 158 -8.46 18.99 -2.26
N ILE A 159 -7.29 18.89 -2.88
CA ILE A 159 -6.12 19.70 -2.54
C ILE A 159 -6.38 21.18 -2.87
N GLU A 160 -6.96 21.46 -4.04
CA GLU A 160 -7.37 22.80 -4.46
C GLU A 160 -8.41 23.40 -3.50
N ASP A 161 -9.44 22.63 -3.14
CA ASP A 161 -10.47 23.05 -2.18
C ASP A 161 -9.88 23.35 -0.80
N PHE A 162 -8.94 22.52 -0.34
CA PHE A 162 -8.25 22.74 0.93
C PHE A 162 -7.37 23.99 0.88
N ALA A 163 -6.61 24.18 -0.19
CA ALA A 163 -5.77 25.36 -0.38
C ALA A 163 -6.61 26.66 -0.45
N ALA A 164 -7.79 26.62 -1.08
CA ALA A 164 -8.72 27.73 -1.12
C ALA A 164 -9.23 28.12 0.28
N ARG A 165 -9.40 27.15 1.19
CA ARG A 165 -9.83 27.39 2.57
C ARG A 165 -8.75 28.02 3.46
N LEU A 166 -7.48 27.99 3.04
CA LEU A 166 -6.36 28.57 3.81
C LEU A 166 -6.30 30.10 3.74
N GLY A 167 -7.17 30.75 2.96
CA GLY A 167 -7.26 32.22 2.90
C GLY A 167 -5.99 32.87 2.35
N LEU A 168 -5.43 32.30 1.28
CA LEU A 168 -4.15 32.72 0.71
C LEU A 168 -4.22 34.16 0.14
N PRO A 169 -3.09 34.89 0.08
CA PRO A 169 -3.06 36.26 -0.41
C PRO A 169 -3.50 36.35 -1.88
N ASP A 170 -4.48 37.21 -2.17
CA ASP A 170 -4.88 37.51 -3.55
C ASP A 170 -3.88 38.49 -4.19
N ALA A 171 -3.20 38.02 -5.24
CA ALA A 171 -2.21 38.81 -5.97
C ALA A 171 -2.83 39.94 -6.81
N LYS A 172 -4.16 39.94 -7.02
CA LYS A 172 -4.91 40.95 -7.78
C LYS A 172 -4.25 41.29 -9.13
N LEU A 173 -3.90 40.25 -9.90
CA LEU A 173 -3.28 40.40 -11.21
C LEU A 173 -4.35 40.56 -12.29
N SER A 174 -4.11 41.48 -13.24
CA SER A 174 -4.99 41.60 -14.40
C SER A 174 -4.78 40.46 -15.41
N SER A 175 -5.80 40.19 -16.24
CA SER A 175 -5.71 39.16 -17.31
C SER A 175 -4.56 39.39 -18.29
N SER A 176 -4.17 40.66 -18.51
CA SER A 176 -3.02 41.01 -19.35
C SER A 176 -1.69 40.78 -18.63
N GLN A 177 -1.63 41.01 -17.31
CA GLN A 177 -0.44 40.73 -16.49
C GLN A 177 -0.17 39.23 -16.36
N MET A 178 -1.19 38.38 -16.30
CA MET A 178 -1.00 36.92 -16.22
C MET A 178 -0.24 36.32 -17.41
N LYS A 179 -0.22 37.02 -18.56
CA LYS A 179 0.52 36.59 -19.75
C LYS A 179 2.01 36.94 -19.69
N LEU A 180 2.42 37.80 -18.76
CA LEU A 180 3.82 38.26 -18.65
C LEU A 180 4.74 37.11 -18.23
N ARG A 181 5.96 37.12 -18.77
CA ARG A 181 7.00 36.11 -18.47
C ARG A 181 7.36 36.08 -16.98
N SER A 182 7.37 37.24 -16.32
CA SER A 182 7.65 37.37 -14.88
C SER A 182 6.61 36.65 -14.02
N VAL A 183 5.32 36.77 -14.35
CA VAL A 183 4.23 36.06 -13.65
C VAL A 183 4.31 34.56 -13.91
N ARG A 184 4.53 34.14 -15.16
CA ARG A 184 4.71 32.72 -15.50
C ARG A 184 5.87 32.09 -14.74
N PHE A 185 7.01 32.80 -14.70
CA PHE A 185 8.19 32.35 -13.95
C PHE A 185 7.91 32.29 -12.44
N ALA A 186 7.28 33.31 -11.86
CA ALA A 186 6.91 33.31 -10.45
C ALA A 186 5.96 32.15 -10.10
N GLY A 187 4.99 31.87 -10.96
CA GLY A 187 4.09 30.72 -10.80
C GLY A 187 4.84 29.39 -10.86
N GLN A 188 5.66 29.18 -11.89
CA GLN A 188 6.47 27.96 -12.02
C GLN A 188 7.46 27.77 -10.86
N ALA A 189 8.10 28.85 -10.40
CA ALA A 189 8.96 28.82 -9.22
C ALA A 189 8.19 28.48 -7.95
N GLY A 190 6.99 29.05 -7.78
CA GLY A 190 6.06 28.72 -6.70
C GLY A 190 5.69 27.24 -6.70
N CYS A 191 5.27 26.69 -7.86
CA CYS A 191 4.99 25.26 -8.00
C CYS A 191 6.21 24.39 -7.66
N ALA A 192 7.39 24.73 -8.19
CA ALA A 192 8.61 23.96 -7.94
C ALA A 192 9.01 23.94 -6.45
N VAL A 193 8.92 25.09 -5.77
CA VAL A 193 9.15 25.19 -4.32
C VAL A 193 8.08 24.40 -3.56
N GLY A 194 6.81 24.52 -3.96
CA GLY A 194 5.70 23.80 -3.35
C GLY A 194 5.90 22.28 -3.41
N ILE A 195 6.17 21.74 -4.59
CA ILE A 195 6.47 20.31 -4.78
C ILE A 195 7.67 19.91 -3.91
N THR A 196 8.77 20.68 -3.96
CA THR A 196 9.99 20.34 -3.20
C THR A 196 9.72 20.26 -1.69
N VAL A 197 9.04 21.25 -1.12
CA VAL A 197 8.69 21.28 0.30
C VAL A 197 7.71 20.15 0.63
N GLY A 198 6.69 19.95 -0.20
CA GLY A 198 5.74 18.87 -0.05
C GLY A 198 6.42 17.50 -0.06
N CYS A 199 7.34 17.28 -0.99
CA CYS A 199 8.08 16.04 -1.11
C CYS A 199 8.97 15.80 0.13
N ILE A 200 9.67 16.81 0.64
CA ILE A 200 10.46 16.70 1.87
C ILE A 200 9.58 16.30 3.05
N ILE A 201 8.42 16.94 3.21
CA ILE A 201 7.45 16.60 4.27
C ILE A 201 6.92 15.18 4.08
N GLY A 202 6.55 14.80 2.86
CA GLY A 202 6.02 13.47 2.53
C GLY A 202 7.06 12.34 2.71
N MET A 203 8.35 12.65 2.63
CA MET A 203 9.43 11.69 2.92
C MET A 203 9.75 11.56 4.42
N PHE A 204 9.19 12.40 5.29
CA PHE A 204 9.43 12.33 6.74
C PHE A 204 9.23 10.93 7.35
N PRO A 205 8.22 10.12 6.95
CA PRO A 205 8.07 8.75 7.44
C PRO A 205 9.30 7.86 7.19
N LEU A 206 10.04 8.06 6.09
CA LEU A 206 11.25 7.28 5.79
C LEU A 206 12.33 7.45 6.85
N LEU A 207 12.39 8.61 7.52
CA LEU A 207 13.35 8.85 8.61
C LEU A 207 13.00 8.08 9.89
N LEU A 208 11.74 7.66 10.04
CA LEU A 208 11.26 6.93 11.22
C LEU A 208 11.12 5.42 10.98
N ILE A 209 11.32 4.97 9.74
CA ILE A 209 11.21 3.56 9.38
C ILE A 209 12.50 2.83 9.76
N ASP A 210 12.34 1.78 10.57
CA ASP A 210 13.43 0.86 10.91
C ASP A 210 13.62 -0.16 9.77
N SER A 211 14.64 0.07 8.94
CA SER A 211 14.99 -0.82 7.83
C SER A 211 15.26 -2.26 8.27
N LYS A 212 15.88 -2.46 9.45
CA LYS A 212 16.15 -3.82 9.97
C LYS A 212 14.86 -4.54 10.30
N LYS A 213 13.87 -3.81 10.83
CA LYS A 213 12.55 -4.36 11.13
C LYS A 213 11.77 -4.73 9.87
N ILE A 214 11.93 -3.98 8.78
CA ILE A 214 11.32 -4.32 7.48
C ILE A 214 11.99 -5.56 6.90
N GLU A 215 13.32 -5.60 6.85
CA GLU A 215 14.06 -6.78 6.38
C GLU A 215 13.69 -8.04 7.17
N LYS A 216 13.60 -7.92 8.51
CA LYS A 216 13.14 -9.00 9.38
C LYS A 216 11.74 -9.48 9.00
N ARG A 217 10.78 -8.56 8.81
CA ARG A 217 9.41 -8.91 8.39
C ARG A 217 9.36 -9.55 7.01
N LYS A 218 10.16 -9.08 6.05
CA LYS A 218 10.26 -9.67 4.71
C LYS A 218 10.82 -11.09 4.78
N LYS A 219 11.86 -11.32 5.58
CA LYS A 219 12.41 -12.66 5.84
C LYS A 219 11.38 -13.57 6.50
N GLU A 220 10.69 -13.10 7.53
CA GLU A 220 9.62 -13.86 8.20
C GLU A 220 8.51 -14.25 7.20
N ALA A 221 8.06 -13.32 6.36
CA ALA A 221 7.03 -13.58 5.34
C ALA A 221 7.49 -14.58 4.27
N ALA A 222 8.75 -14.49 3.81
CA ALA A 222 9.32 -15.46 2.86
C ALA A 222 9.42 -16.86 3.48
N LEU A 223 9.86 -16.94 4.74
CA LEU A 223 9.95 -18.19 5.50
C LEU A 223 8.58 -18.82 5.75
N ASP A 224 7.54 -18.01 6.02
CA ASP A 224 6.18 -18.51 6.26
C ASP A 224 5.65 -19.35 5.09
N GLY A 225 5.94 -18.94 3.84
CA GLY A 225 5.58 -19.71 2.64
C GLY A 225 6.30 -21.05 2.58
N ILE A 226 7.62 -21.05 2.80
CA ILE A 226 8.45 -22.26 2.76
C ILE A 226 7.99 -23.26 3.82
N PHE A 227 7.79 -22.82 5.07
CA PHE A 227 7.38 -23.72 6.15
C PHE A 227 5.99 -24.31 5.95
N LEU A 228 5.06 -23.55 5.36
CA LEU A 228 3.74 -24.07 5.04
C LEU A 228 3.85 -25.19 3.98
N ASP A 229 4.65 -24.99 2.94
CA ASP A 229 4.94 -26.01 1.93
C ASP A 229 5.60 -27.24 2.56
N VAL A 230 6.57 -27.03 3.48
CA VAL A 230 7.26 -28.11 4.20
C VAL A 230 6.29 -28.98 4.99
N VAL A 231 5.43 -28.36 5.77
CA VAL A 231 4.48 -29.07 6.63
C VAL A 231 3.45 -29.83 5.78
N ASN A 232 2.97 -29.23 4.68
CA ASN A 232 2.05 -29.91 3.76
C ASN A 232 2.70 -31.09 3.03
N GLU A 233 3.93 -30.95 2.55
CA GLU A 233 4.65 -32.05 1.89
C GLU A 233 5.01 -33.16 2.89
N ALA A 234 5.38 -32.80 4.12
CA ALA A 234 5.61 -33.75 5.21
C ALA A 234 4.37 -34.62 5.44
N LYS A 235 3.17 -34.02 5.42
CA LYS A 235 1.89 -34.71 5.61
C LYS A 235 1.70 -35.82 4.58
N GLU A 236 1.92 -35.50 3.31
CA GLU A 236 1.76 -36.46 2.22
C GLU A 236 2.83 -37.55 2.28
N LEU A 237 4.09 -37.20 2.50
CA LEU A 237 5.20 -38.16 2.57
C LEU A 237 5.05 -39.17 3.70
N VAL A 238 4.62 -38.72 4.89
CA VAL A 238 4.43 -39.61 6.05
C VAL A 238 3.00 -40.14 6.14
N GLY A 239 2.12 -39.86 5.18
CA GLY A 239 0.72 -40.28 5.18
C GLY A 239 0.05 -39.94 6.51
N ALA A 240 -0.01 -38.66 6.88
CA ALA A 240 -0.68 -38.18 8.08
C ALA A 240 -1.98 -37.46 7.77
N GLU A 241 -2.91 -37.43 8.72
CA GLU A 241 -4.13 -36.62 8.61
C GLU A 241 -3.79 -35.13 8.75
N ALA A 242 -2.89 -34.81 9.68
CA ALA A 242 -2.38 -33.47 9.91
C ALA A 242 -0.90 -33.49 10.31
N THR A 243 -0.21 -32.41 10.01
CA THR A 243 1.17 -32.14 10.43
C THR A 243 1.26 -30.74 11.01
N SER A 244 2.20 -30.51 11.90
CA SER A 244 2.39 -29.21 12.54
C SER A 244 3.87 -28.95 12.78
N LEU A 245 4.25 -27.68 12.65
CA LEU A 245 5.55 -27.17 13.05
C LEU A 245 5.35 -26.23 14.23
N PHE A 246 5.88 -26.65 15.38
CA PHE A 246 5.95 -25.82 16.58
C PHE A 246 7.28 -25.10 16.64
N VAL A 247 7.26 -23.80 16.89
CA VAL A 247 8.48 -23.01 17.15
C VAL A 247 8.63 -22.81 18.66
N VAL A 248 9.84 -22.98 19.18
CA VAL A 248 10.16 -22.75 20.60
C VAL A 248 10.44 -21.27 20.81
N GLU A 249 9.69 -20.63 21.70
CA GLU A 249 9.99 -19.26 22.16
C GLU A 249 9.85 -19.18 23.69
N ASN A 250 10.96 -18.87 24.36
CA ASN A 250 11.07 -18.91 25.83
C ASN A 250 10.65 -20.30 26.35
N ASP A 251 9.79 -20.36 27.37
CA ASP A 251 9.32 -21.61 27.99
C ASP A 251 8.09 -22.22 27.29
N HIS A 252 7.79 -21.84 26.04
CA HIS A 252 6.61 -22.31 25.32
C HIS A 252 6.93 -22.71 23.88
N ILE A 253 6.12 -23.62 23.35
CA ILE A 253 6.07 -23.96 21.93
C ILE A 253 4.76 -23.48 21.32
N TYR A 254 4.84 -22.96 20.09
CA TYR A 254 3.71 -22.36 19.37
C TYR A 254 3.52 -23.05 18.04
N ALA A 255 2.31 -23.56 17.78
CA ALA A 255 2.00 -24.09 16.45
C ALA A 255 1.98 -22.94 15.45
N LYS A 256 3.06 -22.81 14.68
CA LYS A 256 3.19 -21.71 13.71
C LYS A 256 2.59 -22.09 12.36
N TYR A 257 2.69 -23.37 11.99
CA TYR A 257 2.15 -23.90 10.73
C TYR A 257 1.49 -25.25 10.98
N VAL A 258 0.33 -25.48 10.37
CA VAL A 258 -0.39 -26.76 10.44
C VAL A 258 -0.89 -27.12 9.04
N GLY A 259 -0.54 -28.31 8.58
CA GLY A 259 -1.00 -28.89 7.32
C GLY A 259 -2.18 -29.82 7.56
N GLY A 260 -3.14 -29.84 6.63
CA GLY A 260 -4.30 -30.74 6.68
C GLY A 260 -5.50 -30.28 7.50
N MET A 261 -5.43 -29.10 8.13
CA MET A 261 -6.56 -28.42 8.79
C MET A 261 -6.82 -27.06 8.12
N ARG A 262 -8.04 -26.51 8.28
CA ARG A 262 -8.34 -25.13 7.84
C ARG A 262 -7.52 -24.13 8.66
N SER A 263 -6.91 -23.18 7.95
CA SER A 263 -5.92 -22.21 8.46
C SER A 263 -6.41 -21.30 9.57
N ASP A 264 -7.73 -21.11 9.65
CA ASP A 264 -8.40 -20.12 10.51
C ASP A 264 -8.32 -20.46 12.01
N HIS A 265 -7.88 -21.67 12.36
CA HIS A 265 -7.83 -22.19 13.75
C HIS A 265 -6.41 -22.43 14.29
N ILE A 266 -5.36 -22.10 13.52
CA ILE A 266 -3.97 -22.46 13.86
C ILE A 266 -3.37 -21.51 14.91
N LYS A 267 -3.81 -20.25 14.96
CA LYS A 267 -3.13 -19.17 15.70
C LYS A 267 -3.09 -19.29 17.24
N GLU A 268 -3.69 -20.31 17.85
CA GLU A 268 -3.89 -20.35 19.31
C GLU A 268 -3.31 -21.58 20.03
N ILE A 269 -2.62 -22.51 19.36
CA ILE A 269 -2.02 -23.65 20.07
C ILE A 269 -0.68 -23.26 20.67
N ARG A 270 -0.71 -22.94 21.97
CA ARG A 270 0.47 -22.66 22.80
C ARG A 270 0.59 -23.72 23.90
N ILE A 271 1.74 -24.36 23.98
CA ILE A 271 2.00 -25.45 24.92
C ILE A 271 3.28 -25.13 25.71
N PRO A 272 3.29 -25.18 27.05
CA PRO A 272 4.52 -25.02 27.82
C PRO A 272 5.54 -26.11 27.49
N VAL A 273 6.83 -25.78 27.46
CA VAL A 273 7.91 -26.76 27.32
C VAL A 273 7.80 -27.80 28.45
N GLY A 274 7.98 -29.08 28.11
CA GLY A 274 7.79 -30.22 29.01
C GLY A 274 6.33 -30.64 29.24
N LYS A 275 5.34 -29.98 28.63
CA LYS A 275 3.93 -30.39 28.69
C LYS A 275 3.45 -30.94 27.35
N GLY A 276 2.62 -31.98 27.38
CA GLY A 276 2.24 -32.65 26.13
C GLY A 276 3.38 -33.45 25.53
N ILE A 277 3.07 -34.28 24.54
CA ILE A 277 4.08 -35.05 23.80
C ILE A 277 5.06 -34.09 23.10
N ALA A 278 4.55 -33.08 22.37
CA ALA A 278 5.39 -32.11 21.67
C ALA A 278 6.27 -31.28 22.63
N GLY A 279 5.74 -30.82 23.77
CA GLY A 279 6.53 -30.10 24.76
C GLY A 279 7.57 -30.98 25.46
N ARG A 280 7.29 -32.27 25.68
CA ARG A 280 8.28 -33.24 26.16
C ARG A 280 9.42 -33.41 25.17
N VAL A 281 9.13 -33.53 23.87
CA VAL A 281 10.15 -33.57 22.81
C VAL A 281 10.97 -32.28 22.80
N ALA A 282 10.33 -31.11 22.95
CA ALA A 282 11.02 -29.83 23.05
C ALA A 282 11.98 -29.75 24.25
N LEU A 283 11.57 -30.30 25.40
CA LEU A 283 12.39 -30.30 26.63
C LEU A 283 13.56 -31.30 26.55
N THR A 284 13.32 -32.49 26.00
CA THR A 284 14.26 -33.61 26.07
C THR A 284 15.19 -33.69 24.86
N GLY A 285 14.79 -33.15 23.71
CA GLY A 285 15.48 -33.36 22.44
C GLY A 285 15.38 -34.80 21.92
N GLU A 286 14.52 -35.63 22.51
CA GLU A 286 14.34 -37.03 22.11
C GLU A 286 13.07 -37.19 21.27
N PRO A 287 13.15 -37.80 20.06
CA PRO A 287 11.98 -38.03 19.23
C PRO A 287 11.04 -39.07 19.84
N ALA A 288 9.75 -39.02 19.49
CA ALA A 288 8.73 -39.92 20.00
C ALA A 288 7.82 -40.45 18.88
N ILE A 289 7.61 -41.77 18.85
CA ILE A 289 6.59 -42.44 18.02
C ILE A 289 5.53 -43.01 18.95
N ILE A 290 4.31 -42.51 18.83
CA ILE A 290 3.18 -42.84 19.69
C ILE A 290 2.08 -43.54 18.87
N TYR A 291 1.82 -44.80 19.19
CA TYR A 291 0.83 -45.63 18.49
C TYR A 291 -0.60 -45.40 18.98
N ASP A 292 -0.77 -45.11 20.27
CA ASP A 292 -2.04 -44.75 20.89
C ASP A 292 -1.80 -43.60 21.88
N VAL A 293 -2.22 -42.40 21.54
CA VAL A 293 -2.00 -41.22 22.40
C VAL A 293 -2.75 -41.32 23.72
N ARG A 294 -3.82 -42.14 23.81
CA ARG A 294 -4.57 -42.31 25.06
C ARG A 294 -3.82 -43.15 26.09
N SER A 295 -2.79 -43.90 25.67
CA SER A 295 -1.89 -44.58 26.62
C SER A 295 -0.75 -43.70 27.12
N GLU A 296 -0.56 -42.50 26.55
CA GLU A 296 0.48 -41.58 26.99
C GLU A 296 -0.01 -40.74 28.18
N PRO A 297 0.67 -40.77 29.34
CA PRO A 297 0.30 -39.96 30.51
C PRO A 297 0.29 -38.46 30.23
N ASP A 298 1.18 -38.03 29.33
CA ASP A 298 1.36 -36.61 28.99
C ASP A 298 0.41 -36.13 27.89
N PHE A 299 -0.45 -36.99 27.33
CA PHE A 299 -1.37 -36.58 26.27
C PHE A 299 -2.46 -35.65 26.80
N ASN A 300 -2.63 -34.52 26.12
CA ASN A 300 -3.64 -33.52 26.45
C ASN A 300 -4.74 -33.50 25.39
N SER A 301 -5.88 -34.12 25.68
CA SER A 301 -7.03 -34.20 24.76
C SER A 301 -7.78 -32.87 24.60
N LYS A 302 -7.38 -31.78 25.26
CA LYS A 302 -8.04 -30.46 25.11
C LYS A 302 -7.95 -29.88 23.70
N PHE A 303 -7.01 -30.37 22.90
CA PHE A 303 -6.84 -29.95 21.51
C PHE A 303 -7.60 -30.85 20.52
N ASP A 304 -8.23 -31.93 20.99
CA ASP A 304 -9.17 -32.71 20.18
C ASP A 304 -10.52 -31.97 20.08
N ASN A 305 -11.19 -32.10 18.94
CA ASN A 305 -12.54 -31.57 18.73
C ASN A 305 -13.42 -32.59 17.99
N GLU A 306 -14.71 -32.28 17.81
CA GLU A 306 -15.68 -33.20 17.17
C GLU A 306 -15.29 -33.62 15.74
N GLY A 307 -14.47 -32.82 15.05
CA GLY A 307 -13.98 -33.10 13.70
C GLY A 307 -12.56 -33.68 13.62
N PHE A 308 -11.81 -33.69 14.72
CA PHE A 308 -10.43 -34.17 14.76
C PHE A 308 -10.08 -34.77 16.12
N ILE A 309 -9.88 -36.08 16.13
CA ILE A 309 -9.51 -36.85 17.32
C ILE A 309 -8.10 -37.39 17.12
N THR A 310 -7.18 -37.01 17.99
CA THR A 310 -5.81 -37.52 17.98
C THR A 310 -5.80 -38.99 18.42
N LYS A 311 -5.17 -39.86 17.62
CA LYS A 311 -5.08 -41.31 17.83
C LYS A 311 -3.63 -41.78 17.89
N SER A 312 -2.82 -41.35 16.93
CA SER A 312 -1.40 -41.68 16.83
C SER A 312 -0.60 -40.43 16.48
N MET A 313 0.68 -40.43 16.81
CA MET A 313 1.52 -39.24 16.66
C MET A 313 2.97 -39.65 16.45
N VAL A 314 3.70 -38.90 15.63
CA VAL A 314 5.17 -38.92 15.63
C VAL A 314 5.66 -37.48 15.78
N CYS A 315 6.64 -37.28 16.67
CA CYS A 315 7.22 -35.98 16.96
C CYS A 315 8.73 -36.08 16.92
N THR A 316 9.38 -35.09 16.30
CA THR A 316 10.83 -34.96 16.26
C THR A 316 11.26 -33.53 16.58
N PRO A 317 12.34 -33.33 17.35
CA PRO A 317 12.89 -32.01 17.56
C PRO A 317 13.59 -31.51 16.30
N VAL A 318 13.63 -30.19 16.17
CA VAL A 318 14.46 -29.44 15.23
C VAL A 318 15.55 -28.77 16.06
N ILE A 319 16.79 -29.12 15.77
CA ILE A 319 17.96 -28.76 16.57
C ILE A 319 18.81 -27.78 15.78
N ASP A 320 19.23 -26.68 16.40
CA ASP A 320 20.15 -25.70 15.79
C ASP A 320 21.60 -26.21 15.75
N SER A 321 22.50 -25.39 15.19
CA SER A 321 23.92 -25.71 15.12
C SER A 321 24.64 -25.76 16.48
N GLU A 322 24.03 -25.20 17.52
CA GLU A 322 24.54 -25.17 18.90
C GLU A 322 24.04 -26.36 19.73
N GLY A 323 23.08 -27.13 19.21
CA GLY A 323 22.49 -28.28 19.89
C GLY A 323 21.21 -27.96 20.67
N ASN A 324 20.66 -26.75 20.55
CA ASN A 324 19.42 -26.36 21.21
C ASN A 324 18.21 -26.78 20.36
N VAL A 325 17.12 -27.17 21.02
CA VAL A 325 15.84 -27.43 20.33
C VAL A 325 15.15 -26.10 20.05
N ILE A 326 15.03 -25.74 18.77
CA ILE A 326 14.43 -24.48 18.30
C ILE A 326 13.01 -24.67 17.75
N ALA A 327 12.64 -25.90 17.41
CA ALA A 327 11.31 -26.25 16.92
C ALA A 327 10.99 -27.74 17.14
N VAL A 328 9.73 -28.13 16.92
CA VAL A 328 9.27 -29.52 16.92
C VAL A 328 8.37 -29.75 15.71
N VAL A 329 8.70 -30.75 14.90
CA VAL A 329 7.82 -31.22 13.81
C VAL A 329 6.99 -32.38 14.32
N GLN A 330 5.69 -32.33 14.09
CA GLN A 330 4.73 -33.31 14.53
C GLN A 330 3.86 -33.77 13.35
N ALA A 331 3.61 -35.07 13.26
CA ALA A 331 2.59 -35.64 12.40
C ALA A 331 1.57 -36.40 13.25
N ILE A 332 0.30 -36.28 12.91
CA ILE A 332 -0.83 -36.80 13.67
C ILE A 332 -1.68 -37.68 12.77
N ASN A 333 -2.12 -38.81 13.33
CA ASN A 333 -3.01 -39.80 12.73
C ASN A 333 -2.48 -40.34 11.40
N LYS A 334 -1.76 -41.47 11.47
CA LYS A 334 -1.33 -42.20 10.27
C LYS A 334 -2.54 -42.65 9.44
N VAL A 335 -2.53 -42.35 8.15
CA VAL A 335 -3.50 -42.80 7.14
C VAL A 335 -2.88 -43.85 6.21
N ALA A 336 -3.68 -44.78 5.71
CA ALA A 336 -3.29 -45.72 4.67
C ALA A 336 -3.21 -45.03 3.30
N GLU A 337 -2.47 -45.64 2.37
CA GLU A 337 -2.61 -45.34 0.94
C GLU A 337 -4.10 -45.46 0.55
N GLY A 338 -4.68 -44.37 0.03
CA GLY A 338 -6.11 -44.27 -0.27
C GLY A 338 -6.97 -43.60 0.83
N GLY A 339 -6.36 -43.03 1.88
CA GLY A 339 -7.05 -42.17 2.85
C GLY A 339 -7.86 -42.92 3.92
N GLN A 340 -7.79 -44.26 3.97
CA GLN A 340 -8.42 -45.03 5.04
C GLN A 340 -7.57 -44.98 6.31
N GLN A 341 -8.20 -44.73 7.46
CA GLN A 341 -7.49 -44.76 8.75
C GLN A 341 -6.99 -46.19 9.06
N LEU A 342 -5.70 -46.29 9.40
CA LEU A 342 -5.08 -47.56 9.77
C LEU A 342 -5.48 -47.96 11.19
N GLY A 343 -5.75 -49.25 11.41
CA GLY A 343 -5.95 -49.79 12.76
C GLY A 343 -4.68 -49.72 13.62
N ARG A 344 -4.82 -49.92 14.94
CA ARG A 344 -3.78 -49.83 15.99
C ARG A 344 -2.42 -50.53 15.70
N ARG A 345 -2.35 -51.43 14.71
CA ARG A 345 -1.13 -52.20 14.33
C ARG A 345 -0.36 -51.66 13.13
N LYS A 346 -0.84 -50.62 12.45
CA LYS A 346 -0.13 -49.97 11.32
C LYS A 346 -0.06 -48.45 11.56
N GLY A 347 0.62 -48.05 12.63
CA GLY A 347 0.87 -46.64 12.96
C GLY A 347 2.13 -46.09 12.29
N PHE A 348 2.56 -44.91 12.73
CA PHE A 348 3.85 -44.34 12.34
C PHE A 348 5.01 -45.30 12.63
N ASN A 349 6.02 -45.29 11.78
CA ASN A 349 7.20 -46.15 11.90
C ASN A 349 8.51 -45.35 11.85
N GLN A 350 9.64 -46.05 11.94
CA GLN A 350 10.96 -45.42 11.94
C GLN A 350 11.26 -44.65 10.65
N LYS A 351 10.74 -45.07 9.50
CA LYS A 351 10.91 -44.34 8.23
C LYS A 351 10.16 -43.01 8.28
N ASP A 352 8.95 -42.99 8.82
CA ASP A 352 8.19 -41.75 9.01
C ASP A 352 8.96 -40.76 9.88
N LEU A 353 9.57 -41.25 10.98
CA LEU A 353 10.42 -40.43 11.84
C LEU A 353 11.65 -39.90 11.08
N GLN A 354 12.33 -40.73 10.28
CA GLN A 354 13.49 -40.32 9.48
C GLN A 354 13.12 -39.24 8.44
N VAL A 355 11.96 -39.37 7.79
CA VAL A 355 11.43 -38.34 6.89
C VAL A 355 11.25 -37.03 7.65
N LEU A 356 10.55 -37.03 8.78
CA LEU A 356 10.36 -35.81 9.57
C LEU A 356 11.68 -35.22 10.08
N GLN A 357 12.66 -36.04 10.44
CA GLN A 357 14.00 -35.59 10.85
C GLN A 357 14.75 -34.92 9.69
N ALA A 358 14.69 -35.49 8.48
CA ALA A 358 15.29 -34.90 7.30
C ALA A 358 14.67 -33.52 7.00
N LEU A 359 13.33 -33.42 7.03
CA LEU A 359 12.63 -32.15 6.87
C LEU A 359 12.94 -31.15 8.00
N GLY A 360 13.05 -31.65 9.23
CA GLY A 360 13.46 -30.87 10.40
C GLY A 360 14.82 -30.19 10.22
N SER A 361 15.79 -30.86 9.58
CA SER A 361 17.11 -30.27 9.32
C SER A 361 17.05 -29.05 8.40
N HIS A 362 16.23 -29.08 7.36
CA HIS A 362 15.98 -27.94 6.48
C HIS A 362 15.26 -26.80 7.23
N ILE A 363 14.30 -27.16 8.08
CA ILE A 363 13.60 -26.17 8.92
C ILE A 363 14.61 -25.46 9.85
N SER A 364 15.56 -26.21 10.41
CA SER A 364 16.59 -25.66 11.30
C SER A 364 17.45 -24.60 10.61
N VAL A 365 17.92 -24.88 9.39
CA VAL A 365 18.75 -23.95 8.61
C VAL A 365 17.96 -22.69 8.27
N ALA A 366 16.72 -22.86 7.80
CA ALA A 366 15.84 -21.76 7.43
C ALA A 366 15.50 -20.85 8.62
N LEU A 367 15.22 -21.42 9.80
CA LEU A 367 14.95 -20.65 11.03
C LEU A 367 16.18 -19.86 11.54
N GLN A 368 17.38 -20.35 11.27
CA GLN A 368 18.64 -19.67 11.63
C GLN A 368 18.98 -18.50 10.68
N GLY A 369 18.17 -18.26 9.64
CA GLY A 369 18.30 -17.09 8.77
C GLY A 369 19.46 -17.15 7.77
N LEU A 370 20.00 -18.34 7.54
CA LEU A 370 20.94 -18.64 6.46
C LEU A 370 20.14 -18.74 5.16
N ASP A 371 20.25 -17.73 4.31
CA ASP A 371 19.67 -17.60 2.95
C ASP A 371 18.42 -18.47 2.68
N ALA A 372 17.26 -17.98 3.12
CA ALA A 372 15.96 -18.67 2.99
C ALA A 372 15.62 -19.06 1.54
N GLU A 373 16.10 -18.31 0.55
CA GLU A 373 15.93 -18.63 -0.88
C GLU A 373 16.68 -19.91 -1.28
N ASP A 374 17.95 -20.02 -0.91
CA ASP A 374 18.78 -21.20 -1.19
C ASP A 374 18.24 -22.42 -0.45
N GLU A 375 17.77 -22.24 0.79
CA GLU A 375 17.21 -23.34 1.56
C GLU A 375 15.85 -23.79 1.01
N GLY A 376 15.04 -22.89 0.46
CA GLY A 376 13.83 -23.24 -0.26
C GLY A 376 14.08 -24.14 -1.49
N VAL A 377 15.20 -23.93 -2.20
CA VAL A 377 15.62 -24.80 -3.32
C VAL A 377 16.07 -26.17 -2.80
N ARG A 378 16.95 -26.20 -1.80
CA ARG A 378 17.46 -27.45 -1.21
C ARG A 378 16.35 -28.28 -0.60
N PHE A 379 15.37 -27.62 0.02
CA PHE A 379 14.17 -28.25 0.54
C PHE A 379 13.39 -28.98 -0.57
N LYS A 380 13.14 -28.32 -1.71
CA LYS A 380 12.44 -28.94 -2.85
C LYS A 380 13.20 -30.14 -3.41
N ASP A 381 14.53 -30.07 -3.46
CA ASP A 381 15.37 -31.19 -3.91
C ASP A 381 15.28 -32.38 -2.93
N THR A 382 15.33 -32.13 -1.63
CA THR A 382 15.16 -33.18 -0.61
C THR A 382 13.78 -33.81 -0.69
N ILE A 383 12.70 -33.02 -0.86
CA ILE A 383 11.35 -33.56 -1.07
C ILE A 383 11.31 -34.45 -2.31
N LYS A 384 11.88 -34.01 -3.43
CA LYS A 384 11.95 -34.80 -4.65
C LYS A 384 12.68 -36.12 -4.42
N MET A 385 13.83 -36.09 -3.77
CA MET A 385 14.59 -37.29 -3.40
C MET A 385 13.79 -38.23 -2.48
N LEU A 386 13.09 -37.70 -1.48
CA LEU A 386 12.25 -38.50 -0.58
C LEU A 386 11.08 -39.14 -1.31
N LYS A 387 10.45 -38.42 -2.27
CA LYS A 387 9.38 -38.97 -3.11
C LYS A 387 9.91 -40.10 -4.02
N GLU A 388 11.07 -39.92 -4.64
CA GLU A 388 11.69 -40.92 -5.53
C GLU A 388 12.17 -42.17 -4.78
N THR A 389 12.63 -42.02 -3.53
CA THR A 389 13.12 -43.13 -2.69
C THR A 389 12.03 -43.79 -1.85
N GLY A 390 10.78 -43.31 -1.90
CA GLY A 390 9.69 -43.80 -1.06
C GLY A 390 9.90 -43.56 0.45
N GLY A 391 10.52 -42.43 0.80
CA GLY A 391 10.77 -42.03 2.18
C GLY A 391 11.98 -42.72 2.84
N VAL A 392 12.90 -43.29 2.07
CA VAL A 392 14.13 -43.90 2.60
C VAL A 392 15.26 -42.89 2.59
N VAL A 393 15.67 -42.44 3.79
CA VAL A 393 16.86 -41.59 3.95
C VAL A 393 18.10 -42.49 3.97
N MET A 394 18.96 -42.38 2.95
CA MET A 394 20.27 -43.05 2.93
C MET A 394 21.14 -42.45 4.04
N GLY A 395 21.31 -43.17 5.14
CA GLY A 395 22.08 -42.71 6.30
C GLY A 395 23.56 -42.52 5.97
N GLY A 396 24.05 -41.28 6.08
CA GLY A 396 25.46 -41.01 6.28
C GLY A 396 25.86 -41.48 7.68
N SER A 397 26.74 -42.49 7.73
CA SER A 397 27.30 -43.05 8.96
C SER A 397 28.06 -41.99 9.76
N ASN A 398 27.46 -41.47 10.83
CA ASN A 398 28.16 -40.67 11.83
C ASN A 398 28.64 -41.57 12.97
N GLU A 399 29.60 -42.45 12.67
CA GLU A 399 30.47 -43.06 13.68
C GLU A 399 31.58 -42.06 14.03
N ARG A 400 31.31 -41.11 14.94
CA ARG A 400 32.37 -40.48 15.72
C ARG A 400 31.83 -39.91 17.02
N SER A 401 32.48 -40.33 18.10
CA SER A 401 32.32 -39.89 19.49
C SER A 401 31.25 -40.61 20.33
N ARG A 402 31.50 -41.90 20.60
CA ARG A 402 31.22 -42.49 21.91
C ARG A 402 32.55 -42.74 22.60
N ARG A 403 32.97 -41.84 23.51
CA ARG A 403 33.95 -42.18 24.56
C ARG A 403 33.18 -42.29 25.89
N PRO A 404 33.34 -43.38 26.64
CA PRO A 404 32.72 -43.50 27.96
C PRO A 404 33.49 -42.63 28.96
N LEU A 405 32.76 -41.81 29.72
CA LEU A 405 33.28 -41.18 30.93
C LEU A 405 33.49 -42.27 31.99
N HIS A 406 34.76 -42.58 32.26
CA HIS A 406 35.17 -43.32 33.45
C HIS A 406 34.74 -42.54 34.69
N LYS A 407 33.93 -43.15 35.56
CA LYS A 407 33.69 -42.66 36.92
C LYS A 407 34.90 -42.97 37.79
N MET A 408 35.29 -41.99 38.62
CA MET A 408 36.17 -42.14 39.79
C MET A 408 35.49 -42.99 40.87
#